data_AF-A0A965MHU8-F1
#
_entry.id   AF-A0A965MHU8-F1
#
_cell.length_a   1.000
_cell.length_b   1.000
_cell.length_c   1.000
_cell.angle_alpha   90.00
_cell.angle_beta   90.00
_cell.angle_gamma   90.00
#
_symmetry.space_group_name_H-M   'P 1'
#
loop_
_entity.id
_entity.type
_entity.pdbx_description
1 polymer ?
#
loop_
_entity_poly.entity_id
_entity_poly.type
_entity_poly.pdbx_seq_one_letter_code
_entity_poly.pdbx_strand_id
1 'polypeptide(L)'
;MRNGFSYPFHWTVKKVWQFAKYPKWSTRMILTSLQNGIPEPANYSSSKHGIKFDRNAPRTGANWEFLKQLRDKWSGKLVVKGVLCPDDAVFIKSLGVDAIYVSNHGGRQLNAAPTVIDSLTSIRETVGKNFPLIYDGGIRNGEHVVKAMASGANFTMLGRSIMYAVGASGKVGMECVIESIEKEFDSSIGLLGCCSPTEVGSHSLAQHFSRKA
;
A
#
# COMPACT_ATOMS: atom_id res chain seq x y z
N MET A 1 11.54 19.38 -5.38
CA MET A 1 11.69 18.15 -6.21
C MET A 1 12.75 18.38 -7.27
N ARG A 2 13.72 17.47 -7.48
CA ARG A 2 14.84 17.66 -8.43
C ARG A 2 14.47 17.46 -9.92
N ASN A 3 13.38 16.76 -10.21
CA ASN A 3 12.94 16.43 -11.57
C ASN A 3 12.01 17.47 -12.22
N GLY A 4 11.64 18.55 -11.52
CA GLY A 4 10.75 19.59 -12.04
C GLY A 4 9.30 19.13 -12.27
N PHE A 5 8.90 18.00 -11.69
CA PHE A 5 7.51 17.54 -11.74
C PHE A 5 6.66 18.37 -10.77
N SER A 6 5.57 18.95 -11.27
CA SER A 6 4.64 19.80 -10.55
C SER A 6 3.20 19.52 -10.97
N TYR A 7 2.25 19.83 -10.10
CA TYR A 7 0.83 19.94 -10.45
C TYR A 7 0.37 21.37 -10.14
N PRO A 8 -0.18 22.14 -11.11
CA PRO A 8 -0.41 21.73 -12.51
C PRO A 8 0.89 21.46 -13.28
N PHE A 9 0.79 20.71 -14.37
CA PHE A 9 1.92 20.33 -15.21
C PHE A 9 2.29 21.46 -16.15
N HIS A 10 3.56 21.89 -16.11
CA HIS A 10 4.10 22.93 -17.00
C HIS A 10 5.05 22.34 -18.03
N TRP A 11 4.92 22.74 -19.29
CA TRP A 11 5.84 22.34 -20.35
C TRP A 11 7.21 23.02 -20.18
N THR A 12 8.28 22.25 -20.39
CA THR A 12 9.67 22.75 -20.40
C THR A 12 10.45 21.97 -21.45
N VAL A 13 11.54 22.54 -21.97
CA VAL A 13 12.42 21.85 -22.94
C VAL A 13 12.90 20.50 -22.39
N LYS A 14 13.25 20.44 -21.10
CA LYS A 14 13.65 19.20 -20.41
C LYS A 14 12.56 18.13 -20.45
N LYS A 15 11.29 18.51 -20.27
CA LYS A 15 10.15 17.60 -20.34
C LYS A 15 9.86 17.16 -21.77
N VAL A 16 9.90 18.07 -22.75
CA VAL A 16 9.76 17.72 -24.17
C VAL A 16 10.82 16.68 -24.57
N TRP A 17 12.07 16.94 -24.22
CA TRP A 17 13.17 15.99 -24.45
C TRP A 17 12.96 14.66 -23.72
N GLN A 18 12.42 14.67 -22.51
CA GLN A 18 12.10 13.44 -21.79
C GLN A 18 11.04 12.62 -22.53
N PHE A 19 9.95 13.23 -22.98
CA PHE A 19 8.91 12.55 -23.76
C PHE A 19 9.46 11.99 -25.07
N ALA A 20 10.33 12.72 -25.76
CA ALA A 20 10.98 12.26 -26.99
C ALA A 20 11.83 11.00 -26.78
N LYS A 21 12.48 10.86 -25.63
CA LYS A 21 13.27 9.66 -25.27
C LYS A 21 12.43 8.43 -24.91
N TYR A 22 11.13 8.60 -24.68
CA TYR A 22 10.21 7.50 -24.36
C TYR A 22 9.07 7.42 -25.37
N PRO A 23 9.35 7.16 -26.66
CA PRO A 23 8.37 7.29 -27.74
C PRO A 23 7.16 6.38 -27.54
N LYS A 24 7.36 5.12 -27.11
CA LYS A 24 6.26 4.18 -26.86
C LYS A 24 5.28 4.68 -25.78
N TRP A 25 5.80 5.28 -24.72
CA TRP A 25 4.96 5.81 -23.64
C TRP A 25 4.26 7.10 -24.10
N SER A 26 5.00 8.01 -24.74
CA SER A 26 4.50 9.28 -25.22
C SER A 26 3.39 9.13 -26.26
N THR A 27 3.57 8.24 -27.26
CA THR A 27 2.55 7.98 -28.28
C THR A 27 1.29 7.38 -27.68
N ARG A 28 1.43 6.41 -26.78
CA ARG A 28 0.31 5.79 -26.08
C ARG A 28 -0.48 6.82 -25.27
N MET A 29 0.21 7.70 -24.53
CA MET A 29 -0.42 8.77 -23.77
C MET A 29 -1.17 9.74 -24.68
N ILE A 30 -0.58 10.19 -25.78
CA ILE A 30 -1.23 11.09 -26.74
C ILE A 30 -2.49 10.44 -27.31
N LEU A 31 -2.40 9.22 -27.84
CA LEU A 31 -3.54 8.51 -28.42
C LEU A 31 -4.66 8.29 -27.40
N THR A 32 -4.30 7.90 -26.18
CA THR A 32 -5.27 7.68 -25.09
C THR A 32 -5.93 8.99 -24.70
N SER A 33 -5.19 10.10 -24.66
CA SER A 33 -5.73 11.42 -24.33
C SER A 33 -6.57 12.03 -25.44
N LEU A 34 -6.30 11.74 -26.71
CA LEU A 34 -7.18 12.12 -27.81
C LEU A 34 -8.52 11.39 -27.75
N GLN A 35 -8.52 10.12 -27.30
CA GLN A 35 -9.74 9.31 -27.18
C GLN A 35 -10.53 9.60 -25.90
N ASN A 36 -9.86 9.82 -24.76
CA ASN A 36 -10.48 9.82 -23.44
C ASN A 36 -10.26 11.11 -22.64
N GLY A 37 -9.52 12.09 -23.18
CA GLY A 37 -9.07 13.27 -22.45
C GLY A 37 -7.85 13.03 -21.55
N ILE A 38 -7.40 14.10 -20.91
CA ILE A 38 -6.27 14.04 -19.97
C ILE A 38 -6.77 13.41 -18.65
N PRO A 39 -6.00 12.51 -18.00
CA PRO A 39 -6.41 11.93 -16.72
C PRO A 39 -6.68 12.97 -15.64
N GLU A 40 -7.84 12.89 -15.00
CA GLU A 40 -8.26 13.75 -13.90
C GLU A 40 -8.66 12.95 -12.66
N PRO A 41 -8.65 13.54 -11.45
CA PRO A 41 -9.22 12.92 -10.26
C PRO A 41 -10.73 12.70 -10.40
N ALA A 42 -11.13 11.52 -10.90
CA ALA A 42 -12.51 11.19 -11.28
C ALA A 42 -13.55 11.42 -10.16
N ASN A 43 -13.16 11.22 -8.89
CA ASN A 43 -14.01 11.44 -7.71
C ASN A 43 -14.39 12.92 -7.50
N TYR A 44 -13.64 13.85 -8.10
CA TYR A 44 -13.88 15.30 -8.00
C TYR A 44 -14.42 15.87 -9.31
N SER A 45 -13.96 15.37 -10.47
CA SER A 45 -14.43 15.85 -11.78
C SER A 45 -15.92 15.55 -12.02
N SER A 46 -16.46 14.51 -11.37
CA SER A 46 -17.88 14.15 -11.39
C SER A 46 -18.70 14.73 -10.23
N SER A 47 -18.10 15.56 -9.36
CA SER A 47 -18.78 16.09 -8.17
C SER A 47 -19.88 17.09 -8.53
N LYS A 48 -21.14 16.75 -8.23
CA LYS A 48 -22.30 17.63 -8.40
C LYS A 48 -22.26 18.89 -7.52
N HIS A 49 -21.39 18.91 -6.51
CA HIS A 49 -21.31 19.99 -5.51
C HIS A 49 -20.16 20.98 -5.79
N GLY A 50 -19.50 20.89 -6.95
CA GLY A 50 -18.43 21.82 -7.33
C GLY A 50 -17.14 21.68 -6.50
N ILE A 51 -17.01 20.61 -5.72
CA ILE A 51 -15.82 20.35 -4.88
C ILE A 51 -14.66 19.97 -5.79
N LYS A 52 -13.61 20.80 -5.77
CA LYS A 52 -12.36 20.54 -6.51
C LYS A 52 -11.35 19.82 -5.63
N PHE A 53 -10.50 19.03 -6.24
CA PHE A 53 -9.38 18.40 -5.55
C PHE A 53 -8.35 19.45 -5.13
N ASP A 54 -8.20 19.70 -3.83
CA ASP A 54 -7.12 20.52 -3.28
C ASP A 54 -6.02 19.64 -2.69
N ARG A 55 -4.86 19.62 -3.35
CA ARG A 55 -3.68 18.88 -2.91
C ARG A 55 -3.04 19.46 -1.65
N ASN A 56 -3.21 20.76 -1.43
CA ASN A 56 -2.56 21.52 -0.37
C ASN A 56 -3.44 21.69 0.87
N ALA A 57 -4.68 21.16 0.83
CA ALA A 57 -5.60 21.20 1.95
C ALA A 57 -4.92 20.74 3.26
N PRO A 58 -5.16 21.45 4.37
CA PRO A 58 -4.60 21.08 5.66
C PRO A 58 -5.13 19.71 6.10
N ARG A 59 -4.23 18.88 6.64
CA ARG A 59 -4.58 17.55 7.14
C ARG A 59 -4.88 17.54 8.65
N THR A 60 -4.86 18.70 9.29
CA THR A 60 -5.08 18.88 10.74
C THR A 60 -6.48 18.47 11.19
N GLY A 61 -7.45 18.45 10.29
CA GLY A 61 -8.80 17.95 10.57
C GLY A 61 -8.87 16.42 10.76
N ALA A 62 -7.84 15.67 10.35
CA ALA A 62 -7.75 14.24 10.58
C ALA A 62 -7.24 13.94 11.99
N ASN A 63 -8.11 14.08 12.99
CA ASN A 63 -7.84 13.82 14.40
C ASN A 63 -8.74 12.71 14.96
N TRP A 64 -8.60 12.40 16.25
CA TRP A 64 -9.37 11.36 16.92
C TRP A 64 -10.87 11.62 16.94
N GLU A 65 -11.28 12.87 17.08
CA GLU A 65 -12.69 13.26 17.07
C GLU A 65 -13.31 13.04 15.69
N PHE A 66 -12.57 13.40 14.63
CA PHE A 66 -12.99 13.10 13.26
C PHE A 66 -13.14 11.59 13.02
N LEU A 67 -12.23 10.76 13.55
CA LEU A 67 -12.35 9.30 13.41
C LEU A 67 -13.61 8.76 14.09
N LYS A 68 -13.96 9.26 15.29
CA LYS A 68 -15.22 8.89 15.96
C LYS A 68 -16.44 9.26 15.11
N GLN A 69 -16.51 10.51 14.65
CA GLN A 69 -17.61 10.96 13.80
C GLN A 69 -17.70 10.20 12.48
N LEU A 70 -16.55 9.81 11.90
CA LEU A 70 -16.50 8.98 10.71
C LEU A 70 -17.06 7.58 10.99
N ARG A 71 -16.67 6.97 12.12
CA ARG A 71 -17.20 5.68 12.55
C ARG A 71 -18.71 5.73 12.76
N ASP A 72 -19.24 6.78 13.38
CA ASP A 72 -20.69 6.94 13.62
C ASP A 72 -21.49 7.06 12.31
N LYS A 73 -20.90 7.69 11.29
CA LYS A 73 -21.55 7.90 9.98
C LYS A 73 -21.41 6.72 9.03
N TRP A 74 -20.33 5.94 9.15
CA TRP A 74 -20.06 4.80 8.30
C TRP A 74 -20.52 3.52 9.00
N SER A 75 -21.45 2.76 8.42
CA SER A 75 -21.89 1.47 8.99
C SER A 75 -21.13 0.26 8.46
N GLY A 76 -20.33 0.43 7.39
CA GLY A 76 -19.55 -0.64 6.77
C GLY A 76 -18.26 -0.97 7.51
N LYS A 77 -17.41 -1.79 6.88
CA LYS A 77 -16.07 -2.07 7.43
C LYS A 77 -15.19 -0.83 7.36
N LEU A 78 -14.64 -0.42 8.50
CA LEU A 78 -13.74 0.73 8.61
C LEU A 78 -12.32 0.25 8.87
N VAL A 79 -11.38 0.71 8.05
CA VAL A 79 -9.95 0.36 8.16
C VAL A 79 -9.14 1.64 8.25
N VAL A 80 -8.28 1.73 9.27
CA VAL A 80 -7.36 2.87 9.42
C VAL A 80 -5.98 2.48 8.91
N LYS A 81 -5.49 3.24 7.92
CA LYS A 81 -4.21 3.00 7.25
C LYS A 81 -3.15 3.99 7.67
N GLY A 82 -1.93 3.50 7.85
CA GLY A 82 -0.76 4.32 8.18
C GLY A 82 -0.33 4.20 9.65
N VAL A 83 -0.86 3.21 10.37
CA VAL A 83 -0.58 3.00 11.79
C VAL A 83 0.78 2.31 11.93
N LEU A 84 1.66 2.89 12.74
CA LEU A 84 2.99 2.34 13.03
C LEU A 84 3.26 2.20 14.54
N CYS A 85 2.45 2.85 15.38
CA CYS A 85 2.57 2.81 16.84
C CYS A 85 1.58 1.78 17.43
N PRO A 86 2.03 0.88 18.33
CA PRO A 86 1.14 -0.06 19.03
C PRO A 86 0.06 0.62 19.88
N ASP A 87 0.37 1.72 20.56
CA ASP A 87 -0.60 2.43 21.42
C ASP A 87 -1.72 3.06 20.59
N ASP A 88 -1.36 3.67 19.45
CA ASP A 88 -2.34 4.17 18.48
C ASP A 88 -3.23 3.04 17.96
N ALA A 89 -2.66 1.85 17.73
CA ALA A 89 -3.41 0.70 17.26
C ALA A 89 -4.46 0.23 18.27
N VAL A 90 -4.13 0.19 19.56
CA VAL A 90 -5.09 -0.11 20.63
C VAL A 90 -6.18 0.95 20.69
N PHE A 91 -5.81 2.23 20.64
CA PHE A 91 -6.77 3.31 20.70
C PHE A 91 -7.73 3.29 19.50
N ILE A 92 -7.21 3.14 18.28
CA ILE A 92 -7.99 3.00 17.04
C ILE A 92 -8.97 1.83 17.13
N LYS A 93 -8.52 0.67 17.62
CA LYS A 93 -9.38 -0.49 17.85
C LYS A 93 -10.51 -0.18 18.84
N SER A 94 -10.22 0.55 19.92
CA SER A 94 -11.23 0.94 20.92
C SER A 94 -12.34 1.84 20.36
N LEU A 95 -12.08 2.54 19.24
CA LEU A 95 -13.06 3.38 18.54
C LEU A 95 -13.95 2.59 17.56
N GLY A 96 -13.93 1.25 17.60
CA GLY A 96 -14.81 0.42 16.74
C GLY A 96 -14.33 0.30 15.29
N VAL A 97 -13.03 0.49 15.04
CA VAL A 97 -12.41 0.22 13.74
C VAL A 97 -12.28 -1.29 13.54
N ASP A 98 -12.61 -1.79 12.34
CA ASP A 98 -12.68 -3.22 12.04
C ASP A 98 -11.32 -3.85 11.72
N ALA A 99 -10.37 -3.06 11.22
CA ALA A 99 -9.01 -3.52 10.93
C ALA A 99 -8.00 -2.38 10.95
N ILE A 100 -6.74 -2.71 11.19
CA ILE A 100 -5.62 -1.77 11.07
C ILE A 100 -4.77 -2.13 9.87
N TYR A 101 -4.43 -1.11 9.08
CA TYR A 101 -3.53 -1.25 7.95
C TYR A 101 -2.17 -0.60 8.27
N VAL A 102 -1.24 -1.45 8.68
CA VAL A 102 0.14 -1.12 9.03
C VAL A 102 0.92 -0.74 7.77
N SER A 103 1.39 0.51 7.72
CA SER A 103 1.99 1.08 6.50
C SER A 103 2.76 2.36 6.81
N ASN A 104 3.94 2.56 6.21
CA ASN A 104 4.60 3.86 6.14
C ASN A 104 4.39 4.56 4.78
N HIS A 105 3.33 4.17 4.06
CA HIS A 105 2.99 4.68 2.74
C HIS A 105 4.09 4.41 1.68
N GLY A 106 4.77 3.26 1.81
CA GLY A 106 5.85 2.87 0.91
C GLY A 106 7.10 3.75 1.01
N GLY A 107 7.35 4.36 2.17
CA GLY A 107 8.50 5.23 2.45
C GLY A 107 8.38 6.63 1.85
N ARG A 108 7.16 7.12 1.58
CA ARG A 108 6.92 8.37 0.82
C ARG A 108 6.51 9.56 1.67
N GLN A 109 6.15 9.35 2.94
CA GLN A 109 5.64 10.41 3.82
C GLN A 109 6.73 10.93 4.77
N LEU A 110 7.23 10.06 5.66
CA LEU A 110 8.31 10.38 6.59
C LEU A 110 9.47 9.43 6.36
N ASN A 111 10.64 9.97 5.98
CA ASN A 111 11.82 9.15 5.68
C ASN A 111 12.39 8.45 6.91
N ALA A 112 12.26 9.07 8.08
CA ALA A 112 12.72 8.52 9.36
C ALA A 112 11.66 7.64 10.06
N ALA A 113 10.55 7.30 9.37
CA ALA A 113 9.56 6.41 9.91
C ALA A 113 10.17 5.02 10.18
N PRO A 114 9.66 4.28 11.19
CA PRO A 114 10.13 2.94 11.46
C PRO A 114 9.90 2.00 10.27
N THR A 115 10.64 0.91 10.30
CA THR A 115 10.44 -0.27 9.48
C THR A 115 9.03 -0.82 9.72
N VAL A 116 8.27 -1.01 8.64
CA VAL A 116 6.85 -1.37 8.75
C VAL A 116 6.67 -2.78 9.29
N ILE A 117 7.59 -3.70 8.98
CA ILE A 117 7.52 -5.09 9.44
C ILE A 117 7.71 -5.21 10.95
N ASP A 118 8.60 -4.40 11.54
CA ASP A 118 8.81 -4.38 12.99
C ASP A 118 7.61 -3.76 13.71
N SER A 119 7.01 -2.74 13.08
CA SER A 119 5.75 -2.14 13.55
C SER A 119 4.60 -3.15 13.51
N LEU A 120 4.52 -3.99 12.48
CA LEU A 120 3.49 -5.03 12.34
C LEU A 120 3.56 -6.02 13.50
N THR A 121 4.75 -6.54 13.82
CA THR A 121 4.95 -7.50 14.91
C THR A 121 4.51 -6.89 16.25
N SER A 122 5.00 -5.68 16.55
CA SER A 122 4.67 -4.97 17.81
C SER A 122 3.17 -4.65 17.93
N ILE A 123 2.53 -4.25 16.82
CA ILE A 123 1.08 -4.00 16.77
C ILE A 123 0.32 -5.32 16.99
N ARG A 124 0.71 -6.42 16.35
CA ARG A 124 0.07 -7.74 16.52
C ARG A 124 0.09 -8.19 17.98
N GLU A 125 1.23 -8.06 18.65
CA GLU A 125 1.37 -8.41 20.07
C GLU A 125 0.37 -7.64 20.94
N THR A 126 0.14 -6.36 20.63
CA THR A 126 -0.69 -5.48 21.45
C THR A 126 -2.19 -5.59 21.12
N VAL A 127 -2.57 -5.71 19.85
CA VAL A 127 -3.99 -5.79 19.44
C VAL A 127 -4.61 -7.18 19.59
N GLY A 128 -3.77 -8.20 19.83
CA GLY A 128 -4.15 -9.60 20.01
C GLY A 128 -4.32 -10.37 18.70
N LYS A 129 -4.32 -11.71 18.78
CA LYS A 129 -4.24 -12.63 17.61
C LYS A 129 -5.39 -12.51 16.61
N ASN A 130 -6.59 -12.16 17.09
CA ASN A 130 -7.81 -12.23 16.28
C ASN A 130 -8.18 -10.91 15.61
N PHE A 131 -7.51 -9.80 15.94
CA PHE A 131 -7.83 -8.51 15.35
C PHE A 131 -7.26 -8.41 13.92
N PRO A 132 -8.05 -8.07 12.90
CA PRO A 132 -7.54 -8.05 11.52
C PRO A 132 -6.45 -6.99 11.29
N LEU A 133 -5.30 -7.45 10.78
CA LEU A 133 -4.18 -6.59 10.36
C LEU A 133 -3.92 -6.74 8.87
N ILE A 134 -3.83 -5.60 8.19
CA ILE A 134 -3.44 -5.48 6.80
C ILE A 134 -2.03 -4.88 6.77
N TYR A 135 -1.17 -5.38 5.90
CA TYR A 135 0.22 -4.93 5.79
C TYR A 135 0.58 -4.50 4.36
N ASP A 136 1.28 -3.37 4.23
CA ASP A 136 2.09 -3.05 3.05
C ASP A 136 3.48 -2.62 3.46
N GLY A 137 4.42 -2.67 2.51
CA GLY A 137 5.79 -2.26 2.78
C GLY A 137 6.79 -3.18 2.11
N GLY A 138 7.09 -2.92 0.83
CA GLY A 138 8.19 -3.62 0.16
C GLY A 138 7.91 -5.05 -0.32
N ILE A 139 6.66 -5.52 -0.32
CA ILE A 139 6.33 -6.85 -0.85
C ILE A 139 6.59 -6.93 -2.36
N ARG A 140 7.35 -7.92 -2.81
CA ARG A 140 7.76 -8.09 -4.22
C ARG A 140 7.63 -9.52 -4.75
N ASN A 141 7.52 -10.50 -3.86
CA ASN A 141 7.49 -11.93 -4.16
C ASN A 141 6.60 -12.65 -3.12
N GLY A 142 6.35 -13.93 -3.33
CA GLY A 142 5.55 -14.78 -2.44
C GLY A 142 6.15 -14.94 -1.05
N GLU A 143 7.47 -15.08 -0.92
CA GLU A 143 8.14 -15.19 0.39
C GLU A 143 7.94 -13.95 1.27
N HIS A 144 7.88 -12.75 0.67
CA HIS A 144 7.61 -11.53 1.43
C HIS A 144 6.18 -11.54 1.98
N VAL A 145 5.22 -12.14 1.26
CA VAL A 145 3.85 -12.35 1.76
C VAL A 145 3.87 -13.32 2.93
N VAL A 146 4.55 -14.47 2.79
CA VAL A 146 4.71 -15.46 3.87
C VAL A 146 5.33 -14.82 5.12
N LYS A 147 6.41 -14.05 4.97
CA LYS A 147 7.06 -13.35 6.09
C LYS A 147 6.13 -12.35 6.77
N ALA A 148 5.34 -11.59 6.01
CA ALA A 148 4.36 -10.67 6.58
C ALA A 148 3.25 -11.40 7.34
N MET A 149 2.74 -12.51 6.80
CA MET A 149 1.74 -13.34 7.48
C MET A 149 2.29 -13.97 8.77
N ALA A 150 3.49 -14.54 8.70
CA ALA A 150 4.18 -15.10 9.85
C ALA A 150 4.48 -14.05 10.94
N SER A 151 4.68 -12.79 10.53
CA SER A 151 4.84 -11.63 11.43
C SER A 151 3.51 -11.07 11.96
N GLY A 152 2.37 -11.67 11.57
CA GLY A 152 1.06 -11.37 12.12
C GLY A 152 0.11 -10.62 11.19
N ALA A 153 0.39 -10.43 9.90
CA ALA A 153 -0.59 -9.89 8.97
C ALA A 153 -1.67 -10.93 8.62
N ASN A 154 -2.93 -10.50 8.51
CA ASN A 154 -4.00 -11.32 7.92
C ASN A 154 -4.11 -11.10 6.41
N PHE A 155 -3.77 -9.89 5.95
CA PHE A 155 -3.79 -9.53 4.53
C PHE A 155 -2.55 -8.73 4.18
N THR A 156 -2.10 -8.89 2.93
CA THR A 156 -1.02 -8.09 2.38
C THR A 156 -1.48 -7.30 1.16
N MET A 157 -0.93 -6.11 0.97
CA MET A 157 -1.28 -5.22 -0.15
C MET A 157 -0.06 -4.92 -1.02
N LEU A 158 -0.26 -4.95 -2.33
CA LEU A 158 0.78 -4.69 -3.33
C LEU A 158 0.64 -3.27 -3.88
N GLY A 159 1.76 -2.53 -3.87
CA GLY A 159 1.82 -1.16 -4.39
C GLY A 159 2.66 -1.07 -5.66
N ARG A 160 3.94 -0.71 -5.49
CA ARG A 160 4.87 -0.46 -6.62
C ARG A 160 5.02 -1.64 -7.58
N SER A 161 5.00 -2.89 -7.10
CA SER A 161 5.10 -4.08 -7.95
C SER A 161 4.00 -4.09 -9.02
N ILE A 162 2.74 -3.85 -8.61
CA ILE A 162 1.60 -3.75 -9.52
C ILE A 162 1.74 -2.54 -10.44
N MET A 163 2.14 -1.37 -9.92
CA MET A 163 2.32 -0.18 -10.75
C MET A 163 3.40 -0.37 -11.84
N TYR A 164 4.48 -1.07 -11.52
CA TYR A 164 5.53 -1.40 -12.50
C TYR A 164 5.02 -2.36 -13.56
N ALA A 165 4.25 -3.37 -13.15
CA ALA A 165 3.66 -4.34 -14.06
C ALA A 165 2.67 -3.70 -15.04
N VAL A 166 1.79 -2.82 -14.53
CA VAL A 166 0.87 -2.02 -15.35
C VAL A 166 1.63 -1.07 -16.27
N GLY A 167 2.70 -0.42 -15.77
CA GLY A 167 3.54 0.46 -16.57
C GLY A 167 4.28 -0.27 -17.70
N ALA A 168 4.67 -1.52 -17.49
CA ALA A 168 5.38 -2.34 -18.48
C ALA A 168 4.42 -2.93 -19.53
N SER A 169 3.36 -3.60 -19.09
CA SER A 169 2.49 -4.42 -19.97
C SER A 169 1.00 -4.28 -19.67
N GLY A 170 0.57 -3.22 -18.99
CA GLY A 170 -0.83 -2.97 -18.68
C GLY A 170 -1.46 -4.09 -17.84
N LYS A 171 -2.70 -4.44 -18.17
CA LYS A 171 -3.48 -5.48 -17.49
C LYS A 171 -2.75 -6.83 -17.46
N VAL A 172 -2.21 -7.27 -18.59
CA VAL A 172 -1.49 -8.55 -18.71
C VAL A 172 -0.28 -8.59 -17.77
N GLY A 173 0.48 -7.49 -17.68
CA GLY A 173 1.60 -7.41 -16.74
C GLY A 173 1.15 -7.57 -15.29
N MET A 174 0.07 -6.89 -14.91
CA MET A 174 -0.51 -7.01 -13.57
C MET A 174 -0.93 -8.45 -13.26
N GLU A 175 -1.63 -9.12 -14.16
CA GLU A 175 -2.06 -10.52 -14.01
C GLU A 175 -0.85 -11.44 -13.83
N CYS A 176 0.17 -11.33 -14.69
CA CYS A 176 1.38 -12.14 -14.58
C CYS A 176 2.11 -11.96 -13.23
N VAL A 177 2.20 -10.73 -12.71
CA VAL A 177 2.86 -10.47 -11.42
C VAL A 177 2.05 -11.03 -10.25
N ILE A 178 0.72 -10.93 -10.29
CA ILE A 178 -0.15 -11.52 -9.26
C ILE A 178 0.01 -13.05 -9.27
N GLU A 179 -0.09 -13.68 -10.44
CA GLU A 179 0.09 -15.13 -10.59
C GLU A 179 1.48 -15.61 -10.14
N SER A 180 2.52 -14.81 -10.41
CA SER A 180 3.89 -15.17 -10.00
C SER A 180 4.03 -15.13 -8.48
N ILE A 181 3.51 -14.07 -7.83
CA ILE A 181 3.52 -13.95 -6.36
C ILE A 181 2.71 -15.09 -5.72
N GLU A 182 1.57 -15.46 -6.32
CA GLU A 182 0.74 -16.56 -5.85
C GLU A 182 1.48 -17.91 -5.92
N LYS A 183 2.12 -18.22 -7.05
CA LYS A 183 2.91 -19.46 -7.21
C LYS A 183 4.10 -19.52 -6.27
N GLU A 184 4.80 -18.41 -6.09
CA GLU A 184 5.91 -18.31 -5.15
C GLU A 184 5.41 -18.47 -3.71
N PHE A 185 4.25 -17.91 -3.37
CA PHE A 185 3.63 -18.04 -2.05
C PHE A 185 3.28 -19.51 -1.76
N ASP A 186 2.59 -20.17 -2.70
CA ASP A 186 2.23 -21.60 -2.62
C ASP A 186 3.47 -22.49 -2.44
N SER A 187 4.50 -22.28 -3.27
CA SER A 187 5.77 -23.00 -3.16
C SER A 187 6.45 -22.74 -1.80
N SER A 188 6.40 -21.51 -1.31
CA SER A 188 7.04 -21.12 -0.04
C SER A 188 6.38 -21.79 1.16
N ILE A 189 5.05 -21.83 1.21
CA ILE A 189 4.34 -22.49 2.33
C ILE A 189 4.52 -24.01 2.26
N GLY A 190 4.57 -24.60 1.07
CA GLY A 190 4.89 -26.03 0.89
C GLY A 190 6.29 -26.39 1.37
N LEU A 191 7.29 -25.53 1.10
CA LEU A 191 8.66 -25.71 1.61
C LEU A 191 8.78 -25.54 3.12
N LEU A 192 7.87 -24.79 3.74
CA LEU A 192 7.74 -24.69 5.20
C LEU A 192 6.99 -25.88 5.82
N GLY A 193 6.45 -26.79 5.00
CA GLY A 193 5.63 -27.92 5.45
C GLY A 193 4.21 -27.51 5.85
N CYS A 194 3.74 -26.34 5.43
CA CYS A 194 2.38 -25.86 5.68
C CYS A 194 1.45 -26.29 4.54
N CYS A 195 0.32 -26.93 4.88
CA CYS A 195 -0.72 -27.33 3.93
C CYS A 195 -1.80 -26.25 3.73
N SER A 196 -1.79 -25.22 4.56
CA SER A 196 -2.73 -24.10 4.50
C SER A 196 -2.02 -22.78 4.81
N PRO A 197 -2.42 -21.66 4.18
CA PRO A 197 -1.96 -20.31 4.56
C PRO A 197 -2.14 -19.99 6.05
N THR A 198 -3.15 -20.58 6.70
CA THR A 198 -3.44 -20.35 8.13
C THR A 198 -2.44 -21.03 9.06
N GLU A 199 -1.65 -21.98 8.57
CA GLU A 199 -0.61 -22.65 9.34
C GLU A 199 0.67 -21.81 9.42
N VAL A 200 0.83 -20.82 8.55
CA VAL A 200 1.95 -19.87 8.60
C VAL A 200 1.84 -19.03 9.88
N GLY A 201 2.89 -19.04 10.69
CA GLY A 201 2.93 -18.29 11.94
C GLY A 201 4.35 -17.91 12.35
N SER A 202 4.51 -17.36 13.54
CA SER A 202 5.83 -16.90 14.03
C SER A 202 6.87 -18.02 14.12
N HIS A 203 6.44 -19.28 14.26
CA HIS A 203 7.32 -20.47 14.23
C HIS A 203 7.95 -20.71 12.84
N SER A 204 7.36 -20.16 11.77
CA SER A 204 7.91 -20.19 10.41
C SER A 204 9.07 -19.19 10.23
N LEU A 205 9.38 -18.37 11.24
CA LEU A 205 10.47 -17.39 11.22
C LEU A 205 11.58 -17.82 12.18
N ALA A 206 12.83 -17.64 11.76
CA ALA A 206 13.96 -17.78 12.66
C ALA A 206 13.96 -16.63 13.68
N GLN A 207 13.95 -16.95 14.98
CA GLN A 207 14.05 -15.95 16.06
C GLN A 207 15.47 -15.42 16.24
N HIS A 208 16.47 -16.24 15.91
CA HIS A 208 17.89 -15.91 15.97
C HIS A 208 18.61 -16.47 14.75
N PHE A 209 19.42 -15.65 14.08
CA PHE A 209 20.39 -16.15 13.11
C PHE A 209 21.57 -16.74 13.89
N SER A 210 21.61 -18.07 14.04
CA SER A 210 22.81 -18.72 14.54
C SER A 210 23.96 -18.55 13.53
N ARG A 211 24.81 -17.57 13.79
CA ARG A 211 26.25 -17.73 13.61
C ARG A 211 26.90 -17.46 14.96
N LYS A 212 27.03 -18.50 15.78
CA LYS A 212 28.20 -18.55 16.66
C LYS A 212 29.39 -18.67 15.72
N ALA A 213 30.16 -17.59 15.62
CA ALA A 213 31.53 -17.65 15.11
C ALA A 213 32.38 -18.49 16.06
#